data_AF-A0A1S1T7F0-F1
#
_entry.id   AF-A0A1S1T7F0-F1
#
_cell.length_a   1.000
_cell.length_b   1.000
_cell.length_c   1.000
_cell.angle_alpha   90.00
_cell.angle_beta   90.00
_cell.angle_gamma   90.00
#
_symmetry.space_group_name_H-M   'P 1'
#
loop_
_entity.id
_entity.type
_entity.pdbx_description
1 polymer ?
#
loop_
_entity_poly.entity_id
_entity_poly.type
_entity_poly.pdbx_seq_one_letter_code
_entity_poly.pdbx_strand_id
1 'polypeptide(L)'
;MRNPIAALFVSALLLCPAAALAQEGDAEAGATVFKKCAACHVVDKDQNRVGPSLQHIIGRTAGTHANFRYSPAMVKAGEEGLVWDEAKLHEYLRDPKAMVKGTKMAFPGLKKEEDVTNVIAYLKQHSE
;
A
#
# COMPACT_ATOMS: atom_id res chain seq x y z
N MET A 1 27.23 37.93 -54.74
CA MET A 1 27.18 36.46 -54.70
C MET A 1 26.73 36.03 -53.31
N ARG A 2 25.64 35.25 -53.23
CA ARG A 2 25.24 34.34 -52.13
C ARG A 2 25.15 34.92 -50.68
N ASN A 3 23.91 35.27 -50.32
CA ASN A 3 23.31 35.10 -48.97
C ASN A 3 23.31 33.59 -48.58
N PRO A 4 22.87 33.07 -47.40
CA PRO A 4 22.04 33.70 -46.35
C PRO A 4 22.17 33.11 -44.89
N ILE A 5 21.15 33.41 -44.05
CA ILE A 5 20.55 32.60 -42.95
C ILE A 5 21.19 32.80 -41.56
N ALA A 6 20.73 33.79 -40.79
CA ALA A 6 19.53 33.77 -39.93
C ALA A 6 19.68 32.84 -38.72
N ALA A 7 19.86 33.50 -37.57
CA ALA A 7 19.90 32.92 -36.23
C ALA A 7 18.59 32.18 -35.92
N LEU A 8 18.71 30.94 -35.45
CA LEU A 8 17.66 30.18 -34.81
C LEU A 8 18.21 29.69 -33.46
N PHE A 9 18.08 30.53 -32.43
CA PHE A 9 18.20 30.07 -31.05
C PHE A 9 16.96 29.27 -30.72
N VAL A 10 17.06 27.94 -30.85
CA VAL A 10 16.04 27.00 -30.39
C VAL A 10 16.07 27.02 -28.86
N SER A 11 15.12 27.73 -28.26
CA SER A 11 14.88 27.68 -26.81
C SER A 11 14.36 26.28 -26.47
N ALA A 12 15.22 25.45 -25.89
CA ALA A 12 14.81 24.17 -25.34
C ALA A 12 13.98 24.42 -24.08
N LEU A 13 12.65 24.35 -24.21
CA LEU A 13 11.77 24.20 -23.06
C LEU A 13 12.16 22.88 -22.37
N LEU A 14 12.86 23.01 -21.25
CA LEU A 14 13.02 21.93 -20.27
C LEU A 14 11.62 21.55 -19.77
N LEU A 15 11.07 20.50 -20.36
CA LEU A 15 9.90 19.81 -19.86
C LEU A 15 10.33 19.04 -18.60
N CYS A 16 10.27 19.70 -17.44
CA CYS A 16 10.39 19.01 -16.16
C CYS A 16 9.26 17.96 -16.10
N PRO A 17 9.58 16.66 -15.95
CA PRO A 17 8.56 15.71 -15.57
C PRO A 17 8.10 16.13 -14.18
N ALA A 18 6.85 16.52 -14.04
CA ALA A 18 6.21 16.57 -12.73
C ALA A 18 6.24 15.14 -12.20
N ALA A 19 7.24 14.83 -11.37
CA ALA A 19 7.17 13.67 -10.51
C ALA A 19 5.86 13.82 -9.73
N ALA A 20 4.89 12.97 -10.05
CA ALA A 20 3.68 12.87 -9.26
C ALA A 20 4.14 12.58 -7.83
N LEU A 21 4.11 13.60 -6.97
CA LEU A 21 4.32 13.43 -5.55
C LEU A 21 3.20 12.49 -5.11
N ALA A 22 3.54 11.24 -4.83
CA ALA A 22 2.65 10.36 -4.10
C ALA A 22 2.26 11.14 -2.84
N GLN A 23 0.97 11.42 -2.68
CA GLN A 23 0.51 12.20 -1.54
C GLN A 23 0.83 11.39 -0.29
N GLU A 24 1.81 11.86 0.50
CA GLU A 24 2.15 11.23 1.76
C GLU A 24 0.92 11.29 2.68
N GLY A 25 0.51 10.14 3.21
CA GLY A 25 -0.66 10.06 4.09
C GLY A 25 -0.39 10.66 5.46
N ASP A 26 -1.46 11.09 6.12
CA ASP A 26 -1.44 11.49 7.52
C ASP A 26 -1.54 10.24 8.41
N ALA A 27 -0.45 9.89 9.09
CA ALA A 27 -0.39 8.72 9.95
C ALA A 27 -1.23 8.86 11.24
N GLU A 28 -1.46 10.07 11.73
CA GLU A 28 -2.29 10.33 12.91
C GLU A 28 -3.78 10.13 12.57
N ALA A 29 -4.20 10.64 11.41
CA ALA A 29 -5.49 10.29 10.83
C ALA A 29 -5.56 8.77 10.51
N GLY A 30 -4.46 8.19 10.05
CA GLY A 30 -4.31 6.76 9.79
C GLY A 30 -4.55 5.88 11.00
N ALA A 31 -4.04 6.28 12.16
CA ALA A 31 -4.31 5.62 13.44
C ALA A 31 -5.81 5.60 13.77
N THR A 32 -6.54 6.66 13.39
CA THR A 32 -8.00 6.71 13.53
C THR A 32 -8.69 5.74 12.56
N VAL A 33 -8.25 5.67 11.31
CA VAL A 33 -8.77 4.69 10.34
C VAL A 33 -8.49 3.26 10.80
N PHE A 34 -7.31 3.00 11.36
CA PHE A 34 -6.89 1.69 11.87
C PHE A 34 -7.81 1.15 12.97
N LYS A 35 -8.60 1.98 13.66
CA LYS A 35 -9.64 1.50 14.59
C LYS A 35 -10.63 0.53 13.93
N LYS A 36 -10.84 0.63 12.60
CA LYS A 36 -11.62 -0.33 11.80
C LYS A 36 -10.95 -1.72 11.68
N CYS A 37 -9.63 -1.78 11.86
CA CYS A 37 -8.79 -2.98 11.76
C CYS A 37 -8.48 -3.58 13.16
N ALA A 38 -8.47 -2.74 14.20
CA ALA A 38 -7.99 -3.07 15.55
C ALA A 38 -8.77 -4.19 16.26
N ALA A 39 -10.01 -4.46 15.85
CA ALA A 39 -10.78 -5.61 16.35
C ALA A 39 -10.12 -6.95 15.96
N CYS A 40 -9.46 -6.99 14.80
CA CYS A 40 -8.87 -8.21 14.26
C CYS A 40 -7.35 -8.22 14.31
N HIS A 41 -6.70 -7.05 14.37
CA HIS A 41 -5.26 -6.93 14.22
C HIS A 41 -4.62 -6.10 15.32
N VAL A 42 -3.32 -6.33 15.50
CA VAL A 42 -2.40 -5.54 16.31
C VAL A 42 -1.27 -5.10 15.39
N VAL A 43 -0.74 -3.90 15.59
CA VAL A 43 0.34 -3.36 14.74
C VAL A 43 1.62 -3.06 15.53
N ASP A 44 1.50 -2.87 16.84
CA ASP A 44 2.58 -2.49 17.76
C ASP A 44 3.17 -3.68 18.54
N LYS A 45 2.64 -4.89 18.35
CA LYS A 45 3.09 -6.12 18.99
C LYS A 45 3.04 -7.28 18.03
N ASP A 46 4.00 -8.19 18.18
CA ASP A 46 3.97 -9.49 17.52
C ASP A 46 2.95 -10.43 18.19
N GLN A 47 1.66 -10.16 17.95
CA GLN A 47 0.55 -10.91 18.53
C GLN A 47 -0.56 -11.13 17.51
N ASN A 48 -0.85 -12.40 17.23
CA ASN A 48 -2.00 -12.82 16.45
C ASN A 48 -3.31 -12.67 17.24
N ARG A 49 -4.38 -12.24 16.55
CA ARG A 49 -5.76 -12.19 17.04
C ARG A 49 -6.66 -12.94 16.04
N VAL A 50 -7.81 -12.38 15.69
CA VAL A 50 -8.67 -12.88 14.60
C VAL A 50 -7.91 -12.83 13.26
N GLY A 51 -7.09 -11.79 13.07
CA GLY A 51 -6.10 -11.66 12.00
C GLY A 51 -4.66 -11.75 12.53
N PRO A 52 -3.67 -11.86 11.63
CA PRO A 52 -2.25 -11.88 12.02
C PRO A 52 -1.80 -10.53 12.59
N SER A 53 -0.66 -10.51 13.29
CA SER A 53 0.01 -9.23 13.57
C SER A 53 0.34 -8.49 12.27
N LEU A 54 0.22 -7.17 12.30
CA LEU A 54 0.57 -6.25 11.22
C LEU A 54 1.86 -5.48 11.49
N GLN A 55 2.57 -5.80 12.58
CA GLN A 55 3.92 -5.31 12.81
C GLN A 55 4.83 -5.75 11.64
N HIS A 56 5.64 -4.85 11.08
CA HIS A 56 6.49 -5.14 9.91
C HIS A 56 5.72 -5.78 8.76
N ILE A 57 4.56 -5.22 8.41
CA ILE A 57 3.75 -5.69 7.27
C ILE A 57 4.37 -5.26 5.95
N ILE A 58 4.92 -4.05 5.84
CA ILE A 58 5.52 -3.58 4.59
C ILE A 58 6.82 -4.36 4.32
N GLY A 59 6.96 -4.86 3.10
CA GLY A 59 8.04 -5.76 2.67
C GLY A 59 7.80 -7.23 2.98
N ARG A 60 6.73 -7.58 3.72
CA ARG A 60 6.45 -8.97 4.09
C ARG A 60 5.72 -9.72 2.99
N THR A 61 6.16 -10.94 2.67
CA THR A 61 5.42 -11.84 1.79
C THR A 61 4.05 -12.18 2.39
N ALA A 62 2.99 -12.11 1.58
CA ALA A 62 1.64 -12.38 2.03
C ALA A 62 1.48 -13.82 2.57
N GLY A 63 0.67 -14.00 3.62
CA GLY A 63 0.38 -15.33 4.14
C GLY A 63 1.51 -16.00 4.94
N THR A 64 2.56 -15.27 5.34
CA THR A 64 3.76 -15.86 5.96
C THR A 64 4.00 -15.54 7.43
N HIS A 65 3.17 -14.71 8.06
CA HIS A 65 3.38 -14.38 9.47
C HIS A 65 3.26 -15.64 10.35
N ALA A 66 4.21 -15.82 11.25
CA ALA A 66 4.35 -17.04 12.01
C ALA A 66 3.11 -17.33 12.88
N ASN A 67 2.82 -18.62 13.07
CA ASN A 67 1.78 -19.10 13.97
C ASN A 67 0.36 -18.55 13.68
N PHE A 68 0.09 -18.03 12.49
CA PHE A 68 -1.25 -17.64 12.04
C PHE A 68 -1.79 -18.60 10.97
N ARG A 69 -3.07 -19.00 11.10
CA ARG A 69 -3.73 -19.91 10.15
C ARG A 69 -4.43 -19.13 9.04
N TYR A 70 -3.70 -18.85 7.96
CA TYR A 70 -4.22 -18.14 6.79
C TYR A 70 -5.32 -18.90 6.03
N SER A 71 -5.95 -18.23 5.07
CA SER A 71 -6.71 -18.93 4.03
C SER A 71 -5.75 -19.55 3.01
N PRO A 72 -6.13 -20.68 2.37
CA PRO A 72 -5.32 -21.24 1.29
C PRO A 72 -5.05 -20.22 0.17
N ALA A 73 -6.02 -19.35 -0.12
CA ALA A 73 -5.88 -18.29 -1.12
C ALA A 73 -4.80 -17.26 -0.77
N MET A 74 -4.70 -16.85 0.51
CA MET A 74 -3.70 -15.87 0.94
C MET A 74 -2.29 -16.46 0.94
N VAL A 75 -2.14 -17.72 1.35
CA VAL A 75 -0.85 -18.44 1.27
C VAL A 75 -0.41 -18.54 -0.19
N LYS A 76 -1.31 -19.00 -1.06
CA LYS A 76 -1.05 -19.13 -2.50
C LYS A 76 -0.64 -17.79 -3.12
N ALA A 77 -1.32 -16.70 -2.78
CA ALA A 77 -0.95 -15.37 -3.28
C ALA A 77 0.50 -15.00 -2.92
N GLY A 78 0.94 -15.31 -1.69
CA GLY A 78 2.34 -15.12 -1.27
C GLY A 78 3.32 -16.01 -2.03
N GLU A 79 2.98 -17.29 -2.24
CA GLU A 79 3.77 -18.24 -3.04
C GLU A 79 3.91 -17.79 -4.51
N GLU A 80 2.87 -17.14 -5.05
CA GLU A 80 2.86 -16.54 -6.39
C GLU A 80 3.55 -15.16 -6.45
N GLY A 81 4.14 -14.70 -5.34
CA GLY A 81 4.99 -13.52 -5.30
C GLY A 81 4.34 -12.25 -4.75
N LEU A 82 3.16 -12.33 -4.12
CA LEU A 82 2.58 -11.17 -3.45
C LEU A 82 3.41 -10.77 -2.23
N VAL A 83 4.11 -9.64 -2.35
CA VAL A 83 4.79 -8.95 -1.26
C VAL A 83 4.01 -7.68 -0.94
N TRP A 84 3.82 -7.39 0.34
CA TRP A 84 3.10 -6.19 0.78
C TRP A 84 3.97 -4.95 0.62
N ASP A 85 3.77 -4.20 -0.44
CA ASP A 85 4.22 -2.81 -0.55
C ASP A 85 3.01 -1.85 -0.38
N GLU A 86 3.27 -0.54 -0.43
CA GLU A 86 2.22 0.47 -0.28
C GLU A 86 1.16 0.36 -1.39
N ALA A 87 1.55 0.06 -2.62
CA ALA A 87 0.63 -0.07 -3.76
C ALA A 87 -0.28 -1.30 -3.61
N LYS A 88 0.27 -2.44 -3.19
CA LYS A 88 -0.47 -3.67 -2.96
C LYS A 88 -1.35 -3.59 -1.73
N LEU A 89 -0.92 -2.90 -0.68
CA LEU A 89 -1.80 -2.56 0.45
C LEU A 89 -2.94 -1.65 -0.01
N HIS A 90 -2.66 -0.67 -0.87
CA HIS A 90 -3.70 0.22 -1.39
C HIS A 90 -4.76 -0.56 -2.19
N GLU A 91 -4.36 -1.42 -3.11
CA GLU A 91 -5.26 -2.32 -3.85
C GLU A 91 -6.05 -3.23 -2.88
N TYR A 92 -5.37 -3.87 -1.92
CA TYR A 92 -5.98 -4.85 -1.04
C TYR A 92 -6.99 -4.23 -0.07
N LEU A 93 -6.67 -3.08 0.51
CA LEU A 93 -7.51 -2.42 1.50
C LEU A 93 -8.78 -1.81 0.89
N ARG A 94 -8.82 -1.60 -0.43
CA ARG A 94 -10.00 -1.13 -1.17
C ARG A 94 -11.05 -2.22 -1.36
N ASP A 95 -10.61 -3.44 -1.67
CA ASP A 95 -11.46 -4.62 -1.76
C ASP A 95 -10.66 -5.93 -1.58
N PRO A 96 -10.53 -6.43 -0.33
CA PRO A 96 -9.74 -7.62 -0.04
C PRO A 96 -10.20 -8.88 -0.78
N LYS A 97 -11.52 -9.02 -0.99
CA LYS A 97 -12.12 -10.20 -1.61
C LYS A 97 -12.02 -10.16 -3.13
N ALA A 98 -12.01 -8.96 -3.72
CA ALA A 98 -11.73 -8.81 -5.15
C ALA A 98 -10.26 -9.12 -5.46
N MET A 99 -9.32 -8.61 -4.66
CA MET A 99 -7.90 -8.83 -4.89
C MET A 99 -7.45 -10.27 -4.57
N VAL A 100 -7.85 -10.82 -3.43
CA VAL A 100 -7.52 -12.19 -3.03
C VAL A 100 -8.80 -13.00 -2.83
N LYS A 101 -9.33 -13.53 -3.94
CA LYS A 101 -10.55 -14.35 -3.94
C LYS A 101 -10.38 -15.58 -3.05
N GLY A 102 -11.21 -15.69 -2.01
CA GLY A 102 -11.10 -16.74 -1.00
C GLY A 102 -10.29 -16.36 0.24
N THR A 103 -9.91 -15.08 0.39
CA THR A 103 -9.44 -14.57 1.69
C THR A 103 -10.50 -14.77 2.78
N LYS A 104 -10.04 -15.12 3.99
CA LYS A 104 -10.88 -15.21 5.20
C LYS A 104 -11.10 -13.84 5.85
N MET A 105 -10.44 -12.78 5.38
CA MET A 105 -10.63 -11.42 5.90
C MET A 105 -12.03 -10.92 5.56
N ALA A 106 -12.90 -10.85 6.57
CA ALA A 106 -14.27 -10.36 6.45
C ALA A 106 -14.34 -8.83 6.55
N PHE A 107 -13.64 -8.14 5.65
CA PHE A 107 -13.62 -6.68 5.58
C PHE A 107 -14.12 -6.20 4.21
N PRO A 108 -15.09 -5.28 4.14
CA PRO A 108 -15.67 -4.80 2.88
C PRO A 108 -14.78 -3.82 2.10
N GLY A 109 -13.66 -3.41 2.68
CA GLY A 109 -12.74 -2.43 2.11
C GLY A 109 -13.02 -0.98 2.50
N LEU A 110 -12.01 -0.13 2.39
CA LEU A 110 -12.08 1.32 2.57
C LEU A 110 -12.51 1.98 1.27
N LYS A 111 -13.51 2.87 1.33
CA LYS A 111 -14.10 3.51 0.14
C LYS A 111 -13.52 4.88 -0.19
N LYS A 112 -12.87 5.53 0.77
CA LYS A 112 -12.22 6.83 0.59
C LYS A 112 -10.73 6.62 0.34
N GLU A 113 -10.18 7.24 -0.69
CA GLU A 113 -8.74 7.14 -0.99
C GLU A 113 -7.89 7.67 0.15
N GLU A 114 -8.34 8.76 0.76
CA GLU A 114 -7.68 9.36 1.90
C GLU A 114 -7.59 8.38 3.09
N ASP A 115 -8.65 7.62 3.38
CA ASP A 115 -8.61 6.62 4.45
C ASP A 115 -7.56 5.54 4.15
N VAL A 116 -7.44 5.10 2.89
CA VAL A 116 -6.45 4.08 2.48
C VAL A 116 -5.04 4.63 2.61
N THR A 117 -4.81 5.83 2.08
CA THR A 117 -3.51 6.49 2.09
C THR A 117 -3.04 6.72 3.53
N ASN A 118 -3.93 7.24 4.39
CA ASN A 118 -3.63 7.53 5.79
C ASN A 118 -3.35 6.25 6.59
N VAL A 119 -4.16 5.18 6.42
CA VAL A 119 -3.90 3.94 7.16
C VAL A 119 -2.59 3.26 6.72
N ILE A 120 -2.21 3.38 5.44
CA ILE A 120 -0.92 2.87 4.96
C ILE A 120 0.24 3.66 5.56
N ALA A 121 0.13 4.99 5.65
CA ALA A 121 1.13 5.82 6.34
C ALA A 121 1.29 5.40 7.82
N TYR A 122 0.18 5.09 8.50
CA TYR A 122 0.23 4.55 9.87
C TYR A 122 0.87 3.16 9.95
N LEU A 123 0.55 2.24 9.04
CA LEU A 123 1.17 0.91 8.98
C LEU A 123 2.68 0.99 8.70
N LYS A 124 3.12 1.97 7.91
CA LYS A 124 4.52 2.23 7.60
C LYS A 124 5.33 2.57 8.84
N GLN A 125 4.81 3.43 9.72
CA GLN A 125 5.45 3.75 11.01
C GLN A 125 5.70 2.53 11.91
N HIS A 126 4.95 1.44 11.70
CA HIS A 126 5.09 0.19 12.46
C HIS A 126 5.79 -0.90 11.66
N SER A 127 6.37 -0.55 10.50
CA SER A 127 7.12 -1.46 9.65
C SER A 127 8.60 -1.11 9.53
N GLU A 128 8.99 0.05 10.05
CA GLU A 128 10.39 0.48 10.22
C GLU A 128 11.07 -0.17 11.45
#